data_AF-A0A077M715-F1
#
_entry.id   AF-A0A077M715-F1
#
_cell.length_a   1.000
_cell.length_b   1.000
_cell.length_c   1.000
_cell.angle_alpha   90.00
_cell.angle_beta   90.00
_cell.angle_gamma   90.00
#
_symmetry.space_group_name_H-M   'P 1'
#
loop_
_entity.id
_entity.type
_entity.pdbx_description
1 polymer ?
#
loop_
_entity_poly.entity_id
_entity_poly.type
_entity_poly.pdbx_seq_one_letter_code
_entity_poly.pdbx_strand_id
1 'polypeptide(L)' 'MRTTVDLPESVHQRARELAASRGQSLSAVIAELTIRGLAASGEPLMVTPSGHSRFPTISLGGGPITSDDVAAALDDE' A
#
# COMPACT_ATOMS: atom_id res chain seq x y z
N MET A 1 -17.10 -10.51 -8.18
CA MET A 1 -18.06 -9.70 -8.95
C MET A 1 -17.35 -9.15 -10.18
N ARG A 2 -18.03 -9.03 -11.33
CA ARG A 2 -17.47 -8.46 -12.56
C ARG A 2 -18.03 -7.06 -12.75
N THR A 3 -17.13 -6.07 -12.83
CA THR A 3 -17.49 -4.65 -12.86
C THR A 3 -16.79 -3.99 -14.04
N THR A 4 -17.50 -3.11 -14.73
CA THR A 4 -16.92 -2.23 -15.76
C THR A 4 -16.60 -0.89 -15.11
N VAL A 5 -15.39 -0.40 -15.32
CA VAL A 5 -14.91 0.89 -14.78
C VAL A 5 -14.25 1.67 -15.90
N ASP A 6 -14.44 2.98 -15.91
CA ASP A 6 -13.72 3.87 -16.81
C ASP A 6 -12.35 4.18 -16.24
N LEU A 7 -11.30 3.97 -17.04
CA LEU A 7 -9.92 4.29 -16.69
C LEU A 7 -9.39 5.34 -17.66
N PRO A 8 -8.68 6.37 -17.17
CA PRO A 8 -7.88 7.21 -18.06
C PRO A 8 -6.92 6.36 -18.88
N GLU A 9 -6.70 6.71 -20.16
CA GLU A 9 -5.86 5.94 -21.08
C GLU A 9 -4.45 5.69 -20.49
N SER A 10 -3.87 6.71 -19.86
CA SER A 10 -2.55 6.62 -19.21
C SER A 10 -2.51 5.58 -18.08
N VAL A 11 -3.60 5.46 -17.31
CA VAL A 11 -3.71 4.48 -16.22
C VAL A 11 -3.89 3.08 -16.78
N HIS A 12 -4.75 2.91 -17.78
CA HIS A 12 -4.94 1.63 -18.45
C HIS A 12 -3.63 1.11 -19.06
N GLN A 13 -2.90 1.96 -19.78
CA GLN A 13 -1.61 1.62 -20.37
C GLN A 13 -0.59 1.20 -19.30
N ARG A 14 -0.50 1.97 -18.20
CA ARG A 14 0.43 1.65 -17.11
C ARG A 14 0.10 0.33 -16.41
N ALA A 15 -1.19 0.06 -16.19
CA ALA A 15 -1.64 -1.20 -15.60
C ALA A 15 -1.35 -2.40 -16.52
N ARG A 16 -1.49 -2.21 -17.84
CA ARG A 16 -1.17 -3.24 -18.84
C ARG A 16 0.31 -3.60 -18.86
N GLU A 17 1.19 -2.60 -18.82
CA GLU A 17 2.65 -2.80 -18.74
C GLU A 17 3.04 -3.53 -17.46
N LEU A 18 2.45 -3.13 -16.33
CA LEU A 18 2.71 -3.76 -15.05
C LEU A 18 2.27 -5.23 -15.04
N ALA A 19 1.08 -5.52 -15.57
CA ALA A 19 0.57 -6.88 -15.72
C ALA A 19 1.50 -7.76 -16.57
N ALA A 20 1.97 -7.22 -17.71
CA ALA A 20 2.94 -7.91 -18.56
C ALA A 20 4.25 -8.21 -17.80
N SER A 21 4.80 -7.22 -17.08
CA SER A 21 6.04 -7.41 -16.31
C SER A 21 5.93 -8.44 -15.18
N ARG A 22 4.72 -8.61 -14.62
CA ARG A 22 4.44 -9.55 -13.52
C ARG A 22 3.96 -10.92 -14.00
N GLY A 23 3.68 -11.09 -15.29
CA GLY A 23 3.06 -12.30 -15.82
C GLY A 23 1.65 -12.56 -15.27
N GLN A 24 0.93 -11.49 -14.91
CA GLN A 24 -0.40 -11.55 -14.30
C GLN A 24 -1.45 -11.00 -15.27
N SER A 25 -2.73 -11.35 -15.04
CA SER A 25 -3.82 -10.74 -15.80
C SER A 25 -4.04 -9.27 -15.38
N LEU A 26 -4.52 -8.45 -16.32
CA LEU A 26 -4.82 -7.04 -16.05
C LEU A 26 -5.84 -6.88 -14.90
N SER A 27 -6.86 -7.74 -14.86
CA SER A 27 -7.85 -7.73 -13.78
C SER A 27 -7.26 -8.06 -12.41
N ALA A 28 -6.29 -8.96 -12.33
CA ALA A 28 -5.62 -9.30 -11.07
C ALA A 28 -4.79 -8.12 -10.56
N VAL A 29 -4.03 -7.46 -11.45
CA VAL A 29 -3.24 -6.27 -11.09
C VAL A 29 -4.14 -5.11 -10.66
N ILE A 30 -5.23 -4.84 -11.39
CA ILE A 30 -6.17 -3.77 -11.02
C ILE A 30 -6.81 -4.07 -9.67
N ALA A 31 -7.23 -5.32 -9.40
CA ALA A 31 -7.79 -5.70 -8.11
C ALA A 31 -6.79 -5.50 -6.97
N GLU A 32 -5.55 -5.95 -7.14
CA GLU A 32 -4.47 -5.79 -6.16
C GLU A 32 -4.19 -4.31 -5.86
N LEU A 33 -4.05 -3.48 -6.90
CA LEU A 33 -3.81 -2.04 -6.75
C LEU A 33 -4.99 -1.35 -6.07
N THR A 34 -6.23 -1.76 -6.37
CA THR A 34 -7.43 -1.20 -5.75
C THR A 34 -7.49 -1.56 -4.26
N ILE A 35 -7.20 -2.80 -3.89
CA ILE A 35 -7.13 -3.24 -2.48
C ILE A 35 -6.08 -2.42 -1.72
N ARG A 36 -4.87 -2.31 -2.27
CA ARG A 36 -3.78 -1.51 -1.67
C ARG A 36 -4.14 -0.03 -1.57
N GLY A 37 -4.73 0.52 -2.62
CA GLY A 37 -5.20 1.90 -2.66
C GLY A 37 -6.25 2.17 -1.58
N LEU A 38 -7.28 1.32 -1.48
CA LEU A 38 -8.32 1.45 -0.48
C LEU A 38 -7.80 1.25 0.96
N ALA A 39 -6.86 0.33 1.18
CA ALA A 39 -6.19 0.17 2.47
C ALA A 39 -5.34 1.40 2.83
N ALA A 40 -4.72 2.04 1.85
CA ALA A 40 -3.95 3.27 2.02
C ALA A 40 -4.81 4.55 2.10
N SER A 41 -6.07 4.50 1.65
CA SER A 41 -7.05 5.59 1.72
C SER A 41 -7.57 5.87 3.14
N GLY A 42 -6.97 5.28 4.18
CA GLY A 42 -7.03 5.81 5.53
C GLY A 42 -6.37 7.19 5.64
N GLU A 43 -6.19 7.69 6.87
CA GLU A 43 -5.57 9.01 7.10
C GLU A 43 -4.31 9.20 6.24
N PRO A 44 -4.19 10.35 5.54
CA PRO A 44 -3.08 10.58 4.64
C PRO A 44 -1.75 10.42 5.37
N LEU A 45 -0.85 9.62 4.81
CA LEU A 45 0.47 9.41 5.37
C LEU A 45 1.26 10.73 5.35
N MET A 46 1.29 11.41 6.50
CA MET A 46 1.94 12.71 6.62
C MET A 46 3.46 12.52 6.71
N VAL A 47 4.16 12.85 5.63
CA VAL A 47 5.62 12.96 5.63
C VAL A 47 6.01 14.19 6.43
N THR A 48 6.62 13.98 7.60
CA THR A 48 6.99 15.05 8.53
C THR A 48 8.51 15.07 8.73
N PRO A 49 9.17 16.25 8.74
CA PRO A 49 10.57 16.35 9.14
C PRO A 49 10.77 15.77 10.55
N SER A 50 11.79 14.92 10.73
CA SER A 50 12.10 14.37 12.06
C SER A 50 12.85 15.40 12.92
N GLY A 51 12.49 15.49 14.20
CA GLY A 51 13.26 16.26 15.19
C GLY A 51 14.53 15.57 15.66
N HIS A 52 14.66 14.27 15.39
CA HIS A 52 15.72 13.39 15.91
C HIS A 52 16.53 12.72 14.79
N SER A 53 16.19 12.97 13.52
CA SER A 53 16.84 12.39 12.35
C SER A 53 16.99 13.46 11.27
N ARG A 54 17.87 13.19 10.29
CA ARG A 54 18.07 14.04 9.10
C ARG A 54 17.20 13.60 7.92
N PHE A 55 16.39 12.57 8.11
CA PHE A 55 15.54 11.98 7.09
C PHE A 55 14.05 12.32 7.33
N PRO A 56 13.22 12.40 6.28
CA PRO A 56 11.78 12.49 6.43
C PRO A 56 11.24 11.28 7.19
N THR A 57 10.19 11.48 7.97
CA THR A 57 9.55 10.43 8.78
C THR A 57 8.09 10.29 8.39
N ILE A 58 7.57 9.08 8.50
CA ILE A 58 6.15 8.75 8.33
C ILE A 58 5.67 8.08 9.61
N SER A 59 4.47 8.45 10.08
CA SER A 59 3.80 7.73 11.17
C SER A 59 2.80 6.77 10.55
N LEU A 60 2.90 5.50 10.89
CA LEU A 60 2.01 4.43 10.40
C LEU A 60 0.80 4.20 11.32
N GLY A 61 0.59 5.09 12.30
CA GLY A 61 -0.38 4.90 13.38
C GLY A 61 0.16 3.96 14.49
N GLY A 62 -0.41 4.09 15.69
CA GLY A 62 0.05 3.36 16.88
C GLY A 62 1.13 4.09 17.70
N GLY A 63 1.36 3.59 18.91
CA GLY A 63 2.49 4.03 19.75
C GLY A 63 3.82 3.44 19.27
N PRO A 64 4.94 3.76 19.94
CA PRO A 64 6.21 3.09 19.68
C PRO A 64 6.06 1.57 19.82
N ILE A 65 6.58 0.81 18.85
CA ILE A 65 6.65 -0.65 18.95
C ILE A 65 7.62 -1.01 20.08
N THR A 66 7.15 -1.75 21.08
CA THR A 66 7.94 -2.25 22.21
C THR A 66 8.41 -3.68 21.98
N SER A 67 9.39 -4.13 22.78
CA SER A 67 9.81 -5.54 22.76
C SER A 67 8.68 -6.50 23.09
N ASP A 68 7.73 -6.08 23.93
CA ASP A 68 6.57 -6.88 24.31
C ASP A 68 5.58 -7.03 23.13
N ASP A 69 5.39 -5.97 22.34
CA ASP A 69 4.58 -6.02 21.12
C ASP A 69 5.16 -7.00 20.09
N VAL A 70 6.51 -7.06 19.99
CA VAL A 70 7.21 -8.00 19.11
C VAL A 70 7.07 -9.43 19.60
N ALA A 71 7.21 -9.66 20.91
CA ALA A 71 7.06 -10.99 21.49
C ALA A 71 5.63 -11.54 21.29
N ALA A 72 4.61 -10.71 21.55
CA ALA A 72 3.21 -11.09 21.37
C ALA A 72 2.87 -11.47 19.90
N ALA A 73 3.44 -10.76 18.92
CA ALA A 73 3.21 -11.05 17.50
C ALA A 73 3.89 -12.34 17.00
N LEU A 74 4.94 -12.81 17.69
CA LEU A 74 5.68 -14.02 17.34
C LEU A 74 5.13 -15.29 18.02
N ASP A 75 4.41 -15.14 19.14
CA ASP A 75 3.81 -16.25 19.90
C ASP A 75 2.49 -16.76 19.28
N ASP A 76 1.90 -16.03 18.34
CA ASP A 76 0.68 -16.41 17.61
C ASP A 76 0.96 -17.38 16.41
N GLU A 77 2.14 -18.01 16.36
CA GLU A 77 2.57 -19.00 15.32
C GLU A 77 2.59 -20.46 15.83
#